data_AF-A0A0B7H7S1-F1
#
_entry.id   AF-A0A0B7H7S1-F1
#
_cell.length_a   1.000
_cell.length_b   1.000
_cell.length_c   1.000
_cell.angle_alpha   90.00
_cell.angle_beta   90.00
_cell.angle_gamma   90.00
#
_symmetry.space_group_name_H-M   'P 1'
#
loop_
_entity.id
_entity.type
_entity.pdbx_description
1 polymer ?
#
loop_
_entity_poly.entity_id
_entity_poly.type
_entity_poly.pdbx_seq_one_letter_code
_entity_poly.pdbx_strand_id
1 'polypeptide(L)'
;MKDEGAKIRYSHLYAEKGGSNINFVSQNNENTFTVRTYERGVEDETLSCGTGVTAVAIAMHYLQKTFEKKIYLQTMGGNLSVLFDNKEDTYTNVYLCGKATFVFKGSILCKH
;
A
#
# COMPACT_ATOMS: atom_id res chain seq x y z
N MET A 1 7.74 1.63 -14.54
CA MET A 1 6.85 1.59 -13.35
C MET A 1 5.87 2.75 -13.40
N LYS A 2 6.33 4.01 -13.50
CA LYS A 2 5.45 5.18 -13.73
C LYS A 2 4.53 5.03 -14.95
N ASP A 3 5.07 4.72 -16.12
CA ASP A 3 4.27 4.60 -17.35
C ASP A 3 3.24 3.46 -17.26
N GLU A 4 3.64 2.31 -16.73
CA GLU A 4 2.75 1.16 -16.52
C GLU A 4 1.67 1.45 -15.47
N GLY A 5 2.04 2.12 -14.37
CA GLY A 5 1.08 2.54 -13.34
C GLY A 5 0.06 3.52 -13.89
N ALA A 6 0.50 4.48 -14.70
CA ALA A 6 -0.39 5.42 -15.39
C ALA A 6 -1.33 4.70 -16.36
N LYS A 7 -0.81 3.78 -17.21
CA LYS A 7 -1.64 3.00 -18.13
C LYS A 7 -2.76 2.24 -17.40
N ILE A 8 -2.45 1.57 -16.29
CA ILE A 8 -3.45 0.83 -15.53
C ILE A 8 -4.45 1.78 -14.86
N ARG A 9 -3.97 2.85 -14.22
CA ARG A 9 -4.85 3.85 -13.58
C ARG A 9 -5.86 4.46 -14.55
N TYR A 10 -5.42 4.83 -15.74
CA TYR A 10 -6.26 5.46 -16.76
C TYR A 10 -6.90 4.45 -17.70
N SER A 11 -6.77 3.14 -17.42
CA SER A 11 -7.49 2.12 -18.17
C SER A 11 -9.00 2.22 -17.91
N HIS A 12 -9.79 1.70 -18.85
CA HIS A 12 -11.25 1.66 -18.75
C HIS A 12 -11.76 0.98 -17.46
N LEU A 13 -10.97 0.10 -16.84
CA LEU A 13 -11.33 -0.54 -15.57
C LEU A 13 -11.49 0.44 -14.40
N TYR A 14 -10.73 1.55 -14.42
CA TYR A 14 -10.63 2.48 -13.30
C TYR A 14 -10.90 3.95 -13.68
N ALA A 15 -10.72 4.34 -14.94
CA ALA A 15 -10.82 5.72 -15.39
C ALA A 15 -12.16 6.38 -15.05
N GLU A 16 -13.28 5.69 -15.32
CA GLU A 16 -14.64 6.18 -15.05
C GLU A 16 -14.93 6.33 -13.55
N LYS A 17 -14.13 5.69 -12.69
CA LYS A 17 -14.22 5.76 -11.22
C LYS A 17 -13.24 6.77 -10.61
N GLY A 18 -12.56 7.56 -11.44
CA GLY A 18 -11.54 8.54 -11.01
C GLY A 18 -10.12 7.95 -10.86
N GLY A 19 -9.89 6.72 -11.30
CA GLY A 19 -8.60 6.01 -11.22
C GLY A 19 -8.38 5.25 -9.90
N SER A 20 -7.22 4.61 -9.76
CA SER A 20 -6.82 3.87 -8.56
C SER A 20 -5.33 4.07 -8.25
N ASN A 21 -4.95 3.81 -7.00
CA ASN A 21 -3.56 3.51 -6.66
C ASN A 21 -3.19 2.17 -7.30
N ILE A 22 -2.00 2.09 -7.89
CA ILE A 22 -1.50 0.85 -8.51
C ILE A 22 -0.30 0.37 -7.71
N ASN A 23 -0.41 -0.84 -7.14
CA ASN A 23 0.65 -1.45 -6.35
C ASN A 23 1.31 -2.57 -7.17
N PHE A 24 2.61 -2.45 -7.40
CA PHE A 24 3.44 -3.50 -7.98
C PHE A 24 4.08 -4.29 -6.85
N VAL A 25 3.87 -5.61 -6.86
CA VAL A 25 4.22 -6.50 -5.74
C VAL A 25 5.11 -7.63 -6.22
N SER A 26 6.16 -7.91 -5.45
CA SER A 26 6.99 -9.10 -5.61
C SER A 26 7.03 -9.86 -4.28
N GLN A 27 6.85 -11.17 -4.31
CA GLN A 27 7.00 -12.03 -3.14
C GLN A 27 8.49 -12.31 -2.92
N ASN A 28 9.00 -12.00 -1.73
CA ASN A 28 10.40 -12.25 -1.37
C ASN A 28 10.55 -13.60 -0.65
N ASN A 29 9.61 -13.92 0.24
CA ASN A 29 9.51 -15.18 0.96
C ASN A 29 8.04 -15.43 1.37
N GLU A 30 7.80 -16.38 2.27
CA GLU A 30 6.45 -16.77 2.69
C GLU A 30 5.61 -15.61 3.25
N ASN A 31 6.20 -14.65 3.97
CA ASN A 31 5.44 -13.58 4.65
C ASN A 31 5.94 -12.16 4.36
N THR A 32 6.90 -12.02 3.44
CA THR A 32 7.53 -10.74 3.10
C THR A 32 7.34 -10.43 1.62
N PHE A 33 6.87 -9.22 1.34
CA PHE A 33 6.62 -8.72 -0.01
C PHE A 33 7.28 -7.36 -0.22
N THR A 34 7.80 -7.12 -1.42
CA THR A 34 8.29 -5.82 -1.86
C THR A 34 7.19 -5.11 -2.62
N VAL A 35 6.90 -3.86 -2.25
CA VAL A 35 5.82 -3.08 -2.81
C VAL A 35 6.34 -1.75 -3.33
N ARG A 36 5.91 -1.39 -4.54
CA ARG A 36 6.06 -0.04 -5.06
C ARG A 36 4.70 0.48 -5.54
N THR A 37 4.40 1.74 -5.27
CA THR A 37 3.06 2.30 -5.49
C THR A 37 3.11 3.49 -6.44
N TYR A 38 2.29 3.46 -7.49
CA TYR A 38 1.91 4.64 -8.26
C TYR A 38 0.63 5.23 -7.66
N GLU A 39 0.69 6.46 -7.15
CA GLU A 39 -0.33 7.00 -6.27
C GLU A 39 -1.30 7.97 -6.96
N ARG A 40 -2.59 7.77 -6.69
CA ARG A 40 -3.67 8.61 -7.17
C ARG A 40 -3.67 9.96 -6.44
N GLY A 41 -3.58 11.06 -7.18
CA GLY A 41 -3.47 12.42 -6.65
C GLY A 41 -2.04 12.93 -6.46
N VAL A 42 -1.04 12.05 -6.66
CA VAL A 42 0.37 12.43 -6.83
C VAL A 42 0.82 12.25 -8.27
N GLU A 43 0.23 11.27 -8.98
CA GLU A 43 0.53 10.97 -10.40
C GLU A 43 2.00 10.57 -10.59
N ASP A 44 2.59 10.03 -9.53
CA ASP A 44 3.95 9.54 -9.52
C ASP A 44 4.11 8.38 -8.53
N GLU A 45 5.31 7.82 -8.52
CA GLU A 45 5.73 6.90 -7.48
C GLU A 45 5.92 7.61 -6.14
N THR A 46 5.31 7.06 -5.10
CA THR A 46 5.51 7.53 -3.72
C THR A 46 6.39 6.57 -2.94
N LEU A 47 7.14 7.12 -1.97
CA LEU A 47 8.06 6.33 -1.15
C LEU A 47 7.32 5.23 -0.36
N SER A 48 6.13 5.53 0.12
CA SER A 48 5.27 4.58 0.81
C SER A 48 3.82 5.06 0.79
N CYS A 49 2.87 4.14 0.63
CA CYS A 49 1.45 4.40 0.72
C CYS A 49 0.84 3.40 1.72
N GLY A 50 0.48 3.89 2.91
CA GLY A 50 -0.01 3.05 4.01
C GLY A 50 -1.26 2.24 3.64
N THR A 51 -2.22 2.85 2.95
CA THR A 51 -3.42 2.15 2.47
C THR A 51 -3.09 1.14 1.36
N GLY A 52 -2.14 1.48 0.48
CA GLY A 52 -1.65 0.60 -0.58
C GLY A 52 -1.03 -0.69 -0.04
N VAL A 53 -0.13 -0.58 0.95
CA VAL A 53 0.50 -1.77 1.57
C VAL A 53 -0.50 -2.64 2.33
N THR A 54 -1.50 -2.04 2.99
CA THR A 54 -2.58 -2.78 3.64
C THR A 54 -3.40 -3.58 2.63
N ALA A 55 -3.75 -2.97 1.49
CA ALA A 55 -4.46 -3.65 0.42
C ALA A 55 -3.63 -4.81 -0.16
N VAL A 56 -2.32 -4.63 -0.34
CA VAL A 56 -1.41 -5.69 -0.80
C VAL A 56 -1.37 -6.86 0.18
N ALA A 57 -1.24 -6.59 1.48
CA ALA A 57 -1.19 -7.65 2.49
C ALA A 57 -2.45 -8.54 2.43
N ILE A 58 -3.63 -7.91 2.44
CA ILE A 58 -4.92 -8.62 2.33
C ILE A 58 -5.01 -9.38 1.01
N ALA A 59 -4.64 -8.76 -0.11
CA ALA A 59 -4.69 -9.40 -1.43
C ALA A 59 -3.77 -10.62 -1.53
N MET A 60 -2.55 -10.56 -0.99
CA MET A 60 -1.61 -11.69 -1.02
C MET A 60 -2.08 -12.87 -0.17
N HIS A 61 -2.70 -12.59 0.99
CA HIS A 61 -3.33 -13.62 1.81
C HIS A 61 -4.57 -14.22 1.13
N TYR A 62 -5.45 -13.37 0.57
CA TYR A 62 -6.65 -13.82 -0.15
C TYR A 62 -6.32 -14.69 -1.37
N LEU A 63 -5.26 -14.35 -2.11
CA LEU A 63 -4.76 -15.12 -3.25
C LEU A 63 -3.92 -16.35 -2.84
N GLN A 64 -3.87 -16.70 -1.55
CA GLN A 64 -3.13 -17.83 -1.00
C GLN A 64 -1.63 -17.82 -1.38
N LYS A 65 -1.05 -16.63 -1.55
CA LYS A 65 0.41 -16.46 -1.69
C LYS A 65 1.13 -16.60 -0.35
N THR A 66 0.38 -16.45 0.74
CA THR A 66 0.79 -16.67 2.12
C THR A 66 -0.41 -17.08 2.95
N PHE A 67 -0.18 -17.84 4.02
CA PHE A 67 -1.18 -18.15 5.05
C PHE A 67 -0.90 -17.39 6.35
N GLU A 68 0.14 -16.55 6.37
CA GLU A 68 0.51 -15.76 7.52
C GLU A 68 -0.43 -14.56 7.68
N LYS A 69 -0.89 -14.36 8.91
CA LYS A 69 -1.76 -13.22 9.28
C LYS A 69 -0.97 -11.93 9.52
N LYS A 70 0.34 -12.06 9.73
CA LYS A 70 1.26 -10.93 9.86
C LYS A 70 2.17 -10.89 8.65
N ILE A 71 1.97 -9.88 7.82
CA ILE A 71 2.68 -9.72 6.56
C ILE A 71 3.64 -8.53 6.66
N TYR A 72 4.87 -8.74 6.23
CA TYR A 72 5.91 -7.72 6.17
C TYR A 72 5.98 -7.13 4.76
N LEU A 73 6.01 -5.80 4.66
CA LEU A 73 6.05 -5.09 3.38
C LEU A 73 7.26 -4.16 3.33
N GLN A 74 8.11 -4.37 2.33
CA GLN A 74 9.26 -3.53 2.05
C GLN A 74 8.86 -2.47 1.03
N THR A 75 8.90 -1.20 1.44
CA THR A 75 8.65 -0.03 0.58
C THR A 75 9.91 0.83 0.48
N MET A 76 9.96 1.77 -0.46
CA MET A 76 11.10 2.69 -0.57
C MET A 76 11.24 3.60 0.68
N GLY A 77 10.12 3.92 1.34
CA GLY A 77 10.07 4.72 2.56
C GLY A 77 10.38 3.92 3.83
N GLY A 78 10.64 2.62 3.71
CA GLY A 78 11.00 1.74 4.82
C GLY A 78 10.09 0.52 4.97
N ASN A 79 10.38 -0.28 5.99
CA ASN A 79 9.68 -1.51 6.27
C ASN A 79 8.41 -1.25 7.09
N LEU A 80 7.32 -1.83 6.63
CA LEU A 80 6.01 -1.84 7.28
C LEU A 80 5.60 -3.28 7.58
N SER A 81 4.62 -3.45 8.45
CA SER A 81 3.93 -4.73 8.63
C SER A 81 2.44 -4.49 8.79
N VAL A 82 1.66 -5.43 8.27
CA VAL A 82 0.21 -5.45 8.40
C VAL A 82 -0.17 -6.73 9.12
N LEU A 83 -0.95 -6.57 10.19
CA LEU A 83 -1.54 -7.67 10.94
C LEU A 83 -3.05 -7.60 10.80
N PHE A 84 -3.70 -8.73 10.59
CA PHE A 84 -5.15 -8.80 10.56
C PHE A 84 -5.65 -10.13 11.13
N ASP A 85 -6.91 -10.16 11.52
CA ASP A 85 -7.67 -11.39 11.65
C ASP A 85 -8.45 -11.63 10.36
N ASN A 86 -8.68 -12.90 10.03
CA ASN A 86 -9.57 -13.29 8.95
C ASN A 86 -10.51 -14.39 9.42
N LYS A 87 -11.76 -14.31 8.97
CA LYS A 87 -12.74 -15.39 9.06
C LYS A 87 -13.48 -15.44 7.72
N GLU A 88 -13.35 -16.57 7.03
CA GLU A 88 -13.85 -16.71 5.65
C GLU A 88 -13.26 -15.60 4.77
N ASP A 89 -14.12 -14.86 4.05
CA ASP A 89 -13.73 -13.77 3.16
C ASP A 89 -13.68 -12.38 3.84
N THR A 90 -13.87 -12.33 5.16
CA THR A 90 -13.87 -11.06 5.91
C THR A 90 -12.59 -10.89 6.72
N TYR A 91 -11.95 -9.73 6.54
CA TYR A 91 -10.77 -9.32 7.29
C TYR A 91 -11.16 -8.29 8.35
N THR A 92 -10.75 -8.49 9.58
CA THR A 92 -11.03 -7.61 10.73
C THR A 92 -9.75 -7.30 11.50
N ASN A 93 -9.80 -6.33 12.42
CA ASN A 93 -8.66 -5.95 13.27
C ASN A 93 -7.38 -5.68 12.45
N VAL A 94 -7.52 -4.88 11.39
CA VAL A 94 -6.42 -4.59 10.46
C VAL A 94 -5.52 -3.49 11.06
N TYR A 95 -4.30 -3.86 11.42
CA TYR A 95 -3.29 -2.98 11.98
C TYR A 95 -2.16 -2.76 10.99
N LEU A 96 -1.87 -1.50 10.65
CA LEU A 96 -0.67 -1.09 9.93
C LEU A 96 0.37 -0.60 10.94
N CYS A 97 1.53 -1.24 10.96
CA CYS A 97 2.62 -0.96 11.87
C CYS A 97 3.87 -0.52 11.09
N GLY A 98 4.43 0.62 11.48
CA GLY A 98 5.64 1.19 10.88
C GLY A 98 6.37 2.10 11.86
N LYS A 99 7.61 2.47 11.54
CA LYS A 99 8.35 3.47 12.33
C LYS A 99 7.74 4.85 12.11
N ALA A 100 7.52 5.58 13.19
CA ALA A 100 7.21 7.01 13.15
C ALA A 100 8.39 7.79 13.76
N THR A 101 8.87 8.81 13.07
CA THR A 101 9.97 9.64 13.53
C THR A 101 9.54 11.10 13.51
N PHE A 102 9.69 11.77 14.65
CA PHE A 102 9.44 13.20 14.75
C PHE A 102 10.55 13.96 14.01
N VAL A 103 10.18 14.86 13.10
CA VAL A 103 11.15 15.62 12.29
C VAL A 103 11.30 17.05 12.79
N PHE A 104 10.20 17.80 12.94
CA PHE A 104 10.22 19.17 13.46
C PHE A 104 8.83 19.60 13.96
N LYS A 105 8.77 20.74 14.66
CA LYS A 105 7.54 21.44 15.05
C LYS A 105 7.67 22.93 14.73
N GLY A 106 6.58 23.53 14.24
CA GLY A 106 6.51 24.95 13.92
C GLY A 106 5.06 25.44 13.86
N SER A 107 4.88 26.72 13.52
CA SER A 107 3.57 27.35 13.33
C SER A 107 3.47 27.88 11.90
N ILE A 108 2.34 27.65 11.22
CA ILE A 108 2.07 28.18 9.88
C ILE A 108 0.89 29.14 9.94
N LEU A 109 1.01 30.31 9.31
CA LEU A 109 -0.08 31.26 9.19
C LEU A 109 -0.85 30.96 7.90
N CYS A 110 -2.07 30.44 8.03
CA CYS A 110 -2.95 30.27 6.88
C CYS A 110 -3.63 31.62 6.57
N LYS A 111 -3.40 32.18 5.37
CA LYS A 111 -4.14 33.35 4.87
C LYS A 111 -5.29 32.87 3.98
N HIS A 112 -6.47 33.47 4.15
CA HIS A 112 -7.63 33.30 3.29
C HIS A 112 -7.44 34.03 1.95
#